data_AF-A0A1D9Q0V6-F1
#
_entry.id   AF-A0A1D9Q0V6-F1
#
_cell.length_a   1.000
_cell.length_b   1.000
_cell.length_c   1.000
_cell.angle_alpha   90.00
_cell.angle_beta   90.00
_cell.angle_gamma   90.00
#
_symmetry.space_group_name_H-M   'P 1'
#
loop_
_entity.id
_entity.type
_entity.pdbx_description
1 polymer ?
#
loop_
_entity_poly.entity_id
_entity_poly.type
_entity_poly.pdbx_seq_one_letter_code
_entity_poly.pdbx_strand_id
1 'polypeptide(L)'
;MSPAYIAKTVLDPTHTTLVMIKKIEGKPMIKTTRTKMKMKSSKDENSGISDPHQQQIDKVIGGICYRVWGERRNFVEMVYLAICTKYHGGGYGTHLVNHFKDEIKSCYGEKVMEVLAYADLTAIGFFKKQGFTRDITLDRRIWVGVIKDYIESSLVQCTLLPRIRYVEAARMIRKQKEIIMVKMAVAERINVVHLPPAQRANRGIIKPIDPYSIPSIRESGWSPAMDAFARENGSNRHSDSLRDFLSHLTRSKQAWPFLEPVDGDMVPDYYKTITQPMDLQTMGQKLDEGLYDTPKSFVEDVKLIIRNCRVYNKPGTIYCKRANALEKSMVAFIKDMPEWSDLLE
;
A
#
# COMPACT_ATOMS: atom_id res chain seq x y z
N MET A 1 -26.63 6.59 26.87
CA MET A 1 -25.77 7.69 26.36
C MET A 1 -24.91 7.14 25.24
N SER A 2 -24.86 7.79 24.08
CA SER A 2 -23.90 7.42 23.01
C SER A 2 -22.48 7.62 23.53
N PRO A 3 -21.53 6.69 23.32
CA PRO A 3 -20.14 6.92 23.70
C PRO A 3 -19.61 8.17 22.98
N ALA A 4 -19.04 9.11 23.75
CA ALA A 4 -18.41 10.31 23.21
C ALA A 4 -17.22 9.93 22.32
N TYR A 5 -16.94 10.73 21.28
CA TYR A 5 -15.76 10.54 20.44
C TYR A 5 -14.50 10.78 21.27
N ILE A 6 -13.52 9.89 21.10
CA ILE A 6 -12.25 9.97 21.78
C ILE A 6 -11.19 10.32 20.73
N ALA A 7 -10.60 11.51 20.81
CA ALA A 7 -9.48 11.92 19.97
C ALA A 7 -8.18 11.80 20.78
N LYS A 8 -7.61 10.58 20.85
CA LYS A 8 -6.55 10.27 21.83
C LYS A 8 -5.14 10.18 21.26
N THR A 9 -4.92 9.97 19.96
CA THR A 9 -3.56 9.79 19.44
C THR A 9 -3.25 10.91 18.45
N VAL A 10 -2.40 11.86 18.85
CA VAL A 10 -1.99 13.03 18.05
C VAL A 10 -0.47 13.05 17.93
N LEU A 11 0.05 13.35 16.74
CA LEU A 11 1.49 13.54 16.52
C LEU A 11 1.82 15.03 16.50
N ASP A 12 2.88 15.41 17.21
CA ASP A 12 3.50 16.74 17.13
C ASP A 12 4.69 16.76 16.14
N PRO A 13 5.28 17.94 15.84
CA PRO A 13 6.41 18.06 14.91
C PRO A 13 7.71 17.44 15.43
N THR A 14 7.80 17.12 16.73
CA THR A 14 8.94 16.45 17.38
C THR A 14 8.80 14.93 17.39
N HIS A 15 7.78 14.40 16.70
CA HIS A 15 7.48 12.97 16.61
C HIS A 15 7.03 12.35 17.94
N THR A 16 6.62 13.19 18.90
CA THR A 16 6.06 12.73 20.17
C THR A 16 4.56 12.53 20.01
N THR A 17 4.06 11.39 20.50
CA THR A 17 2.61 11.13 20.53
C THR A 17 2.01 11.84 21.74
N LEU A 18 1.21 12.87 21.49
CA LEU A 18 0.44 13.58 22.50
C LEU A 18 -0.93 12.92 22.68
N VAL A 19 -1.22 12.50 23.92
CA VAL A 19 -2.53 11.97 24.29
C VAL A 19 -3.42 13.09 24.81
N MET A 20 -4.30 13.62 23.94
CA MET A 20 -5.28 14.62 24.35
C MET A 20 -6.56 13.93 24.83
N ILE A 21 -6.80 13.89 26.15
CA ILE A 21 -8.09 13.45 26.69
C ILE A 21 -8.99 14.68 26.82
N LYS A 22 -10.01 14.83 25.97
CA LYS A 22 -11.09 15.79 26.24
C LYS A 22 -12.46 15.14 26.09
N LYS A 23 -13.11 14.93 27.24
CA LYS A 23 -14.53 14.56 27.33
C LYS A 23 -15.33 15.80 26.95
N ILE A 24 -16.12 15.77 25.87
CA ILE A 24 -17.02 16.87 25.51
C ILE A 24 -18.39 16.31 25.13
N GLU A 25 -19.41 16.73 25.89
CA GLU A 25 -20.81 16.62 25.53
C GLU A 25 -21.15 17.66 24.43
N GLY A 26 -21.87 17.24 23.39
CA GLY A 26 -22.30 18.12 22.30
C GLY A 26 -21.43 18.06 21.03
N LYS A 27 -22.05 18.46 19.89
CA LYS A 27 -21.60 18.24 18.49
C LYS A 27 -20.08 18.38 18.27
N PRO A 28 -19.44 17.46 17.53
CA PRO A 28 -18.00 17.49 17.27
C PRO A 28 -17.64 18.63 16.32
N MET A 29 -16.95 19.66 16.82
CA MET A 29 -16.21 20.63 16.00
C MET A 29 -14.72 20.30 16.08
N ILE A 30 -14.07 20.12 14.93
CA ILE A 30 -12.63 20.37 14.82
C ILE A 30 -12.46 21.90 14.88
N LYS A 31 -12.16 22.43 16.06
CA LYS A 31 -11.76 23.85 16.19
C LYS A 31 -10.32 24.00 15.73
N THR A 32 -10.11 24.33 14.46
CA THR A 32 -8.99 25.20 14.09
C THR A 32 -9.35 26.60 14.57
N THR A 33 -8.72 27.10 15.63
CA THR A 33 -8.86 28.51 15.99
C THR A 33 -8.14 29.36 14.93
N ARG A 34 -8.89 29.78 13.92
CA ARG A 34 -8.66 31.07 13.26
C ARG A 34 -9.96 31.83 13.28
N THR A 35 -10.37 32.24 14.48
CA THR A 35 -11.44 33.21 14.62
C THR A 35 -10.92 34.55 14.11
N LYS A 36 -11.22 34.91 12.85
CA LYS A 36 -11.26 36.33 12.47
C LYS A 36 -12.50 36.92 13.15
N MET A 37 -12.36 37.37 14.39
CA MET A 37 -13.31 38.29 15.01
C MET A 37 -12.69 39.69 15.00
N LYS A 38 -13.46 40.62 14.42
CA LYS A 38 -13.15 42.03 14.23
C LYS A 38 -12.68 42.70 15.53
N MET A 39 -11.75 43.64 15.35
CA MET A 39 -11.33 44.61 16.36
C MET A 39 -12.53 45.29 17.03
N LYS A 40 -12.51 45.34 18.37
CA LYS A 40 -12.96 46.50 19.13
C LYS A 40 -12.05 46.67 20.34
N SER A 41 -11.49 47.86 20.43
CA SER A 41 -10.65 48.34 21.50
C SER A 41 -11.46 48.55 22.79
N SER A 42 -10.94 48.07 23.91
CA SER A 42 -11.03 48.77 25.19
C SER A 42 -9.93 48.24 26.10
N LYS A 43 -9.16 49.18 26.66
CA LYS A 43 -8.17 48.99 27.71
C LYS A 43 -8.81 48.28 28.91
N ASP A 44 -8.07 47.37 29.55
CA ASP A 44 -7.70 47.52 30.96
C ASP A 44 -6.70 46.44 31.40
N GLU A 45 -5.92 46.81 32.40
CA GLU A 45 -4.63 46.27 32.83
C GLU A 45 -4.71 45.03 33.74
N ASN A 46 -3.55 44.38 33.87
CA ASN A 46 -3.07 43.59 35.02
C ASN A 46 -3.73 42.24 35.35
N SER A 47 -3.03 41.15 35.04
CA SER A 47 -2.23 40.40 36.03
C SER A 47 -1.74 39.08 35.42
N GLY A 48 -0.42 38.92 35.40
CA GLY A 48 0.23 37.69 34.97
C GLY A 48 0.18 36.63 36.08
N ILE A 49 -0.12 35.40 35.67
CA ILE A 49 0.57 34.15 36.04
C ILE A 49 0.22 33.18 34.90
N SER A 50 1.18 32.92 34.00
CA SER A 50 1.04 31.89 32.97
C SER A 50 1.54 30.55 33.51
N ASP A 51 0.63 29.58 33.63
CA ASP A 51 0.91 28.19 33.96
C ASP A 51 1.93 27.58 32.98
N PRO A 52 3.07 27.01 33.44
CA PRO A 52 4.12 26.45 32.58
C PRO A 52 3.66 25.28 31.69
N HIS A 53 2.51 24.66 31.99
CA HIS A 53 2.01 23.51 31.22
C HIS A 53 1.20 23.87 29.97
N GLN A 54 0.94 25.16 29.71
CA GLN A 54 0.06 25.60 28.63
C GLN A 54 0.77 25.89 27.30
N GLN A 55 2.11 25.75 27.22
CA GLN A 55 2.93 26.44 26.21
C GLN A 55 3.58 25.55 25.13
N GLN A 56 3.06 24.34 24.85
CA GLN A 56 3.65 23.45 23.84
C GLN A 56 2.63 22.63 23.06
N ILE A 57 1.68 23.29 22.39
CA ILE A 57 0.84 22.66 21.34
C ILE A 57 1.15 23.33 20.00
N ASP A 58 2.43 23.40 19.65
CA ASP A 58 2.84 23.93 18.36
C ASP A 58 2.77 22.82 17.31
N LYS A 59 1.62 22.81 16.61
CA LYS A 59 1.36 22.21 15.29
C LYS A 59 1.18 20.69 15.21
N VAL A 60 -0.06 20.25 15.35
CA VAL A 60 -0.50 18.86 15.06
C VAL A 60 -0.22 18.47 13.59
N ILE A 61 0.47 17.35 13.38
CA ILE A 61 0.78 16.82 12.04
C ILE A 61 -0.14 15.69 11.58
N GLY A 62 -0.86 15.05 12.49
CA GLY A 62 -1.83 13.99 12.18
C GLY A 62 -2.49 13.42 13.43
N GLY A 63 -3.55 12.65 13.27
CA GLY A 63 -4.28 12.05 14.38
C GLY A 63 -5.26 10.95 14.00
N ILE A 64 -5.59 10.12 14.98
CA ILE A 64 -6.65 9.10 14.90
C ILE A 64 -7.76 9.49 15.86
N CYS A 65 -8.99 9.54 15.35
CA CYS A 65 -10.20 9.64 16.15
C CYS A 65 -10.92 8.29 16.13
N TYR A 66 -11.27 7.80 17.31
CA TYR A 66 -11.90 6.51 17.46
C TYR A 66 -12.98 6.51 18.56
N ARG A 67 -13.82 5.49 18.55
CA ARG A 67 -14.86 5.24 19.55
C ARG A 67 -14.79 3.80 20.02
N VAL A 68 -14.84 3.59 21.33
CA VAL A 68 -14.72 2.25 21.92
C VAL A 68 -16.09 1.74 22.36
N TRP A 69 -16.39 0.48 22.03
CA TRP A 69 -17.63 -0.20 22.37
C TRP A 69 -17.37 -1.39 23.32
N GLY A 70 -16.82 -1.11 24.50
CA GLY A 70 -16.19 -2.12 25.37
C GLY A 70 -17.08 -2.95 26.30
N GLU A 71 -18.32 -2.55 26.61
CA GLU A 71 -19.12 -3.25 27.66
C GLU A 71 -20.01 -4.38 27.14
N ARG A 72 -20.28 -4.44 25.82
CA ARG A 72 -21.14 -5.49 25.22
C ARG A 72 -20.72 -5.93 23.82
N ARG A 73 -19.85 -5.19 23.14
CA ARG A 73 -19.57 -5.35 21.71
C ARG A 73 -18.10 -5.62 21.40
N ASN A 74 -17.19 -5.31 22.33
CA ASN A 74 -15.78 -5.70 22.28
C ASN A 74 -15.00 -5.24 21.03
N PHE A 75 -15.39 -4.11 20.43
CA PHE A 75 -14.70 -3.53 19.28
C PHE A 75 -14.46 -2.02 19.40
N VAL A 76 -13.57 -1.50 18.55
CA VAL A 76 -13.28 -0.07 18.36
C VAL A 76 -13.68 0.35 16.95
N GLU A 77 -14.42 1.44 16.84
CA GLU A 77 -14.70 2.13 15.58
C GLU A 77 -13.61 3.20 15.36
N MET A 78 -12.76 3.04 14.34
CA MET A 78 -11.88 4.10 13.86
C MET A 78 -12.66 5.01 12.92
N VAL A 79 -12.84 6.26 13.32
CA VAL A 79 -13.74 7.21 12.66
C VAL A 79 -12.97 8.10 11.69
N TYR A 80 -11.80 8.59 12.12
CA TYR A 80 -10.93 9.40 11.28
C TYR A 80 -9.48 8.98 11.47
N LEU A 81 -8.76 8.93 10.35
CA LEU A 81 -7.31 8.86 10.31
C LEU A 81 -6.85 9.90 9.29
N ALA A 82 -6.12 10.90 9.75
CA ALA A 82 -5.63 11.97 8.88
C ALA A 82 -4.21 12.37 9.23
N ILE A 83 -3.42 12.66 8.20
CA ILE A 83 -2.06 13.17 8.30
C ILE A 83 -1.94 14.34 7.34
N CYS A 84 -1.26 15.39 7.78
CA CYS A 84 -0.93 16.53 6.97
C CYS A 84 -0.16 16.08 5.72
N THR A 85 -0.61 16.53 4.55
CA THR A 85 -0.09 16.14 3.23
C THR A 85 1.41 16.36 3.07
N LYS A 86 1.97 17.34 3.77
CA LYS A 86 3.42 17.63 3.79
C LYS A 86 4.27 16.48 4.34
N TYR A 87 3.66 15.59 5.13
CA TYR A 87 4.32 14.48 5.80
C TYR A 87 3.89 13.12 5.23
N HIS A 88 3.17 13.10 4.10
CA HIS A 88 2.88 11.84 3.40
C HIS A 88 4.17 11.18 2.92
N GLY A 89 4.21 9.85 2.90
CA GLY A 89 5.39 9.07 2.52
C GLY A 89 6.45 8.90 3.62
N GLY A 90 6.40 9.67 4.72
CA GLY A 90 7.36 9.58 5.82
C GLY A 90 7.12 8.46 6.84
N GLY A 91 6.17 7.56 6.61
CA GLY A 91 5.84 6.45 7.53
C GLY A 91 5.03 6.83 8.77
N TYR A 92 4.70 8.12 8.98
CA TYR A 92 3.97 8.61 10.14
C TYR A 92 2.60 7.95 10.33
N GLY A 93 1.92 7.55 9.25
CA GLY A 93 0.62 6.88 9.37
C GLY A 93 0.72 5.49 9.96
N THR A 94 1.70 4.71 9.50
CA THR A 94 2.03 3.42 10.10
C THR A 94 2.40 3.60 11.58
N HIS A 95 3.22 4.60 11.89
CA HIS A 95 3.63 4.88 13.27
C HIS A 95 2.43 5.23 14.17
N LEU A 96 1.53 6.09 13.69
CA LEU A 96 0.33 6.51 14.41
C LEU A 96 -0.63 5.34 14.65
N VAL A 97 -0.86 4.49 13.64
CA VAL A 97 -1.69 3.29 13.77
C VAL A 97 -1.07 2.29 14.75
N ASN A 98 0.26 2.11 14.75
CA ASN A 98 0.94 1.24 15.70
C ASN A 98 0.77 1.73 17.14
N HIS A 99 0.95 3.03 17.39
CA HIS A 99 0.68 3.64 18.68
C HIS A 99 -0.77 3.47 19.11
N PHE A 100 -1.73 3.72 18.22
CA PHE A 100 -3.15 3.50 18.46
C PHE A 100 -3.45 2.05 18.87
N LYS A 101 -2.90 1.06 18.16
CA LYS A 101 -3.11 -0.36 18.49
C LYS A 101 -2.56 -0.73 19.85
N ASP A 102 -1.35 -0.27 20.18
CA ASP A 102 -0.75 -0.50 21.49
C ASP A 102 -1.52 0.22 22.60
N GLU A 103 -2.07 1.41 22.33
CA GLU A 103 -2.94 2.16 23.25
C GLU A 103 -4.25 1.40 23.53
N ILE A 104 -4.95 0.92 22.51
CA ILE A 104 -6.18 0.12 22.67
C ILE A 104 -5.89 -1.10 23.54
N LYS A 105 -4.81 -1.82 23.27
CA LYS A 105 -4.42 -2.98 24.06
C LYS A 105 -4.07 -2.64 25.50
N SER A 106 -3.36 -1.54 25.73
CA SER A 106 -2.98 -1.10 27.07
C SER A 106 -4.19 -0.66 27.90
N CYS A 107 -5.12 0.08 27.30
CA CYS A 107 -6.29 0.61 27.98
C CYS A 107 -7.40 -0.42 28.19
N TYR A 108 -7.59 -1.35 27.26
CA TYR A 108 -8.76 -2.25 27.25
C TYR A 108 -8.40 -3.74 27.37
N GLY A 109 -7.11 -4.09 27.33
CA GLY A 109 -6.63 -5.47 27.43
C GLY A 109 -7.17 -6.37 26.31
N GLU A 110 -7.35 -7.65 26.62
CA GLU A 110 -7.89 -8.65 25.68
C GLU A 110 -9.40 -8.54 25.46
N LYS A 111 -10.09 -7.61 26.13
CA LYS A 111 -11.54 -7.42 26.00
C LYS A 111 -11.93 -6.76 24.69
N VAL A 112 -11.04 -5.96 24.10
CA VAL A 112 -11.32 -5.20 22.87
C VAL A 112 -10.18 -5.44 21.89
N MET A 113 -10.40 -6.38 20.98
CA MET A 113 -9.38 -6.83 20.02
C MET A 113 -9.75 -6.55 18.57
N GLU A 114 -10.99 -6.11 18.31
CA GLU A 114 -11.45 -5.84 16.96
C GLU A 114 -11.49 -4.33 16.69
N VAL A 115 -10.95 -3.91 15.55
CA VAL A 115 -11.01 -2.53 15.06
C VAL A 115 -11.75 -2.52 13.73
N LEU A 116 -12.84 -1.77 13.66
CA LEU A 116 -13.61 -1.53 12.44
C LEU A 116 -13.37 -0.11 11.94
N ALA A 117 -13.23 0.07 10.63
CA ALA A 117 -13.12 1.37 10.00
C ALA A 117 -13.83 1.37 8.65
N TYR A 118 -14.38 2.52 8.25
CA TYR A 118 -14.75 2.75 6.86
C TYR A 118 -13.58 3.42 6.16
N ALA A 119 -13.11 2.81 5.07
CA ALA A 119 -11.96 3.27 4.30
C ALA A 119 -12.39 3.70 2.90
N ASP A 120 -11.98 4.90 2.50
CA ASP A 120 -12.09 5.37 1.11
C ASP A 120 -11.28 4.44 0.19
N LEU A 121 -11.72 4.30 -1.07
CA LEU A 121 -11.08 3.43 -2.07
C LEU A 121 -9.57 3.67 -2.20
N THR A 122 -9.14 4.92 -2.10
CA THR A 122 -7.73 5.35 -2.18
C THR A 122 -6.92 4.95 -0.95
N ALA A 123 -7.56 4.75 0.20
CA ALA A 123 -6.92 4.40 1.47
C ALA A 123 -6.83 2.89 1.72
N ILE A 124 -7.52 2.06 0.94
CA ILE A 124 -7.59 0.61 1.15
C ILE A 124 -6.21 -0.04 1.15
N GLY A 125 -5.32 0.37 0.25
CA GLY A 125 -3.94 -0.11 0.22
C GLY A 125 -3.15 0.22 1.49
N PHE A 126 -3.42 1.37 2.11
CA PHE A 126 -2.83 1.73 3.40
C PHE A 126 -3.37 0.83 4.51
N PHE A 127 -4.70 0.69 4.63
CA PHE A 127 -5.33 -0.16 5.65
C PHE A 127 -4.88 -1.62 5.53
N LYS A 128 -4.79 -2.16 4.31
CA LYS A 128 -4.26 -3.52 4.06
C LYS A 128 -2.85 -3.70 4.62
N LYS A 129 -1.94 -2.72 4.41
CA LYS A 129 -0.59 -2.74 4.98
C LYS A 129 -0.58 -2.69 6.51
N GLN A 130 -1.60 -2.10 7.12
CA GLN A 130 -1.78 -2.09 8.57
C GLN A 130 -2.51 -3.35 9.08
N GLY A 131 -2.73 -4.37 8.27
CA GLY A 131 -3.39 -5.61 8.68
C GLY A 131 -4.91 -5.50 8.83
N PHE A 132 -5.54 -4.59 8.08
CA PHE A 132 -6.98 -4.59 7.90
C PHE A 132 -7.35 -5.44 6.67
N THR A 133 -8.48 -6.12 6.75
CA THR A 133 -9.11 -6.87 5.66
C THR A 133 -10.52 -6.35 5.39
N ARG A 134 -11.04 -6.59 4.18
CA ARG A 134 -12.46 -6.38 3.85
C ARG A 134 -13.35 -7.51 4.37
N ASP A 135 -12.75 -8.63 4.75
CA ASP A 135 -13.46 -9.79 5.27
C ASP A 135 -13.82 -9.58 6.74
N ILE A 136 -15.06 -9.20 7.00
CA ILE A 136 -15.54 -8.89 8.34
C ILE A 136 -15.94 -10.20 9.05
N THR A 137 -15.11 -10.65 9.99
CA THR A 137 -15.37 -11.86 10.78
C THR A 137 -16.26 -11.57 11.99
N LEU A 138 -16.36 -10.32 12.44
CA LEU A 138 -17.20 -9.93 13.56
C LEU A 138 -18.69 -10.05 13.21
N ASP A 139 -19.48 -10.70 14.07
CA ASP A 139 -20.92 -10.89 13.85
C ASP A 139 -21.60 -9.55 13.56
N ARG A 140 -22.33 -9.50 12.45
CA ARG A 140 -23.09 -8.33 11.99
C ARG A 140 -23.99 -7.74 13.08
N ARG A 141 -24.58 -8.56 13.95
CA ARG A 141 -25.43 -8.11 15.07
C ARG A 141 -24.70 -7.20 16.05
N ILE A 142 -23.37 -7.32 16.12
CA ILE A 142 -22.51 -6.58 17.04
C ILE A 142 -22.22 -5.17 16.54
N TRP A 143 -22.18 -4.92 15.23
CA TRP A 143 -21.74 -3.63 14.68
C TRP A 143 -22.75 -2.93 13.78
N VAL A 144 -23.66 -3.67 13.14
CA VAL A 144 -24.70 -3.10 12.27
C VAL A 144 -25.61 -2.17 13.08
N GLY A 145 -25.91 -0.99 12.50
CA GLY A 145 -26.76 0.03 13.10
C GLY A 145 -26.10 0.83 14.22
N VAL A 146 -24.80 0.63 14.47
CA VAL A 146 -24.07 1.32 15.55
C VAL A 146 -22.85 2.08 15.06
N ILE A 147 -22.12 1.54 14.10
CA ILE A 147 -21.12 2.31 13.36
C ILE A 147 -21.81 3.13 12.27
N LYS A 148 -21.22 4.27 11.90
CA LYS A 148 -21.78 5.11 10.83
C LYS A 148 -21.44 4.53 9.47
N ASP A 149 -22.44 4.41 8.61
CA ASP A 149 -22.25 4.03 7.21
C ASP A 149 -21.86 5.25 6.37
N TYR A 150 -20.82 5.13 5.55
CA TYR A 150 -20.37 6.17 4.63
C TYR A 150 -20.50 5.70 3.19
N ILE A 151 -21.11 6.54 2.35
CA ILE A 151 -21.28 6.30 0.92
C ILE A 151 -19.88 6.24 0.27
N GLU A 152 -19.70 5.35 -0.73
CA GLU A 152 -18.42 5.17 -1.47
C GLU A 152 -17.22 4.73 -0.62
N SER A 153 -17.46 4.19 0.57
CA SER A 153 -16.43 3.63 1.43
C SER A 153 -16.56 2.11 1.59
N SER A 154 -15.46 1.43 1.85
CA SER A 154 -15.43 0.00 2.15
C SER A 154 -15.23 -0.21 3.64
N LEU A 155 -16.08 -1.04 4.27
CA LEU A 155 -15.87 -1.48 5.64
C LEU A 155 -14.65 -2.40 5.69
N VAL A 156 -13.76 -2.14 6.65
CA VAL A 156 -12.57 -2.94 6.89
C VAL A 156 -12.42 -3.27 8.37
N GLN A 157 -11.89 -4.47 8.65
CA GLN A 157 -11.66 -4.99 10.00
C GLN A 157 -10.18 -5.29 10.23
N CYS A 158 -9.67 -4.96 11.42
CA CYS A 158 -8.37 -5.40 11.92
C CYS A 158 -8.54 -6.09 13.26
N THR A 159 -8.17 -7.37 13.32
CA THR A 159 -8.04 -8.13 14.57
C THR A 159 -6.64 -7.92 15.14
N LEU A 160 -6.57 -7.43 16.38
CA LEU A 160 -5.32 -7.19 17.08
C LEU A 160 -4.67 -8.49 17.54
N LEU A 161 -3.33 -8.49 17.57
CA LEU A 161 -2.54 -9.64 18.02
C LEU A 161 -2.22 -9.47 19.51
N PRO A 162 -2.56 -10.44 20.38
CA PRO A 162 -2.55 -10.27 21.84
C PRO A 162 -1.14 -10.03 22.40
N ARG A 163 -0.13 -10.70 21.86
CA ARG A 163 1.24 -10.70 22.44
C ARG A 163 2.19 -9.66 21.86
N ILE A 164 1.79 -8.94 20.83
CA ILE A 164 2.70 -8.05 20.07
C ILE A 164 2.60 -6.61 20.54
N ARG A 165 3.74 -5.93 20.70
CA ARG A 165 3.81 -4.47 20.78
C ARG A 165 4.05 -3.93 19.37
N TYR A 166 3.03 -3.29 18.78
CA TYR A 166 3.03 -2.84 17.39
C TYR A 166 4.12 -1.81 17.10
N VAL A 167 4.40 -0.90 18.04
CA VAL A 167 5.50 0.07 17.90
C VAL A 167 6.86 -0.62 17.73
N GLU A 168 7.04 -1.79 18.35
CA GLU A 168 8.27 -2.57 18.27
C GLU A 168 8.23 -3.71 17.25
N ALA A 169 7.13 -3.86 16.50
CA ALA A 169 6.92 -4.99 15.60
C ALA A 169 8.06 -5.14 14.58
N ALA A 170 8.54 -4.03 14.01
CA ALA A 170 9.65 -4.06 13.06
C ALA A 170 10.95 -4.61 13.69
N ARG A 171 11.24 -4.23 14.94
CA ARG A 171 12.40 -4.75 15.68
C ARG A 171 12.25 -6.23 16.00
N MET A 172 11.06 -6.64 16.42
CA MET A 172 10.73 -8.04 16.71
C MET A 172 10.90 -8.92 15.47
N ILE A 173 10.35 -8.51 14.32
CA ILE A 173 10.43 -9.26 13.06
C ILE A 173 11.89 -9.39 12.61
N ARG A 174 12.71 -8.33 12.72
CA ARG A 174 14.15 -8.41 12.41
C ARG A 174 14.87 -9.44 13.27
N LYS A 175 14.61 -9.46 14.58
CA LYS A 175 15.19 -10.46 15.48
C LYS A 175 14.73 -11.88 15.17
N GLN A 176 13.44 -12.06 14.87
CA GLN A 176 12.91 -13.37 14.46
C GLN A 176 13.59 -13.87 13.17
N LYS A 177 13.73 -12.98 12.18
CA LYS A 177 14.44 -13.27 10.94
C LYS A 177 15.90 -13.68 11.20
N GLU A 178 16.61 -12.94 12.04
CA GLU A 178 17.99 -13.26 12.42
C GLU A 178 18.10 -14.63 13.09
N ILE A 179 17.22 -14.95 14.04
CA ILE A 179 17.19 -16.26 14.70
C ILE A 179 16.92 -17.38 13.68
N ILE A 180 15.97 -17.20 12.78
CA ILE A 180 15.67 -18.16 11.71
C ILE A 180 16.89 -18.34 10.81
N MET A 181 17.53 -17.23 10.40
CA MET A 181 18.73 -17.26 9.58
C MET A 181 19.89 -17.98 10.26
N VAL A 182 20.10 -17.78 11.56
CA VAL A 182 21.12 -18.50 12.33
C VAL A 182 20.79 -20.00 12.40
N LYS A 183 19.53 -20.36 12.68
CA LYS A 183 19.10 -21.77 12.68
C LYS A 183 19.28 -22.42 11.30
N MET A 184 19.00 -21.69 10.24
CA MET A 184 19.23 -22.11 8.86
C MET A 184 20.73 -22.23 8.57
N ALA A 185 21.57 -21.32 9.05
CA ALA A 185 23.02 -21.36 8.83
C ALA A 185 23.69 -22.56 9.55
N VAL A 186 23.16 -22.97 10.71
CA VAL A 186 23.61 -24.20 11.40
C VAL A 186 23.23 -25.45 10.60
N ALA A 187 22.21 -25.40 9.76
CA ALA A 187 21.97 -26.46 8.79
C ALA A 187 23.04 -26.35 7.68
N GLU A 188 24.09 -27.17 7.80
CA GLU A 188 25.33 -27.19 6.99
C GLU A 188 25.16 -27.20 5.47
N ARG A 189 23.92 -27.35 4.97
CA ARG A 189 23.60 -27.61 3.57
C ARG A 189 23.28 -26.35 2.74
N ILE A 190 23.12 -25.19 3.37
CA ILE A 190 22.66 -23.97 2.67
C ILE A 190 23.80 -23.27 1.91
N ASN A 191 25.05 -23.40 2.37
CA ASN A 191 26.20 -22.73 1.76
C ASN A 191 26.99 -23.63 0.77
N VAL A 192 26.48 -24.82 0.46
CA VAL A 192 27.13 -25.74 -0.48
C VAL A 192 26.82 -25.30 -1.91
N VAL A 193 27.81 -24.74 -2.59
CA VAL A 193 27.70 -24.39 -4.01
C VAL A 193 27.96 -25.64 -4.84
N HIS A 194 26.91 -26.17 -5.48
CA HIS A 194 27.03 -27.29 -6.42
C HIS A 194 27.39 -26.79 -7.82
N LEU A 195 28.30 -27.50 -8.48
CA LEU A 195 28.64 -27.23 -9.88
C LEU A 195 27.45 -27.49 -10.81
N PRO A 196 27.35 -26.78 -11.95
CA PRO A 196 26.30 -27.04 -12.92
C PRO A 196 26.41 -28.47 -13.48
N PRO A 197 25.27 -29.14 -13.80
CA PRO A 197 25.29 -30.45 -14.42
C PRO A 197 26.12 -30.47 -15.71
N ALA A 198 26.91 -31.52 -15.92
CA ALA A 198 27.80 -31.65 -17.09
C ALA A 198 27.06 -31.51 -18.44
N GLN A 199 25.80 -31.92 -18.49
CA GLN A 199 24.93 -31.80 -19.67
C GLN A 199 24.66 -30.33 -20.08
N ARG A 200 24.86 -29.36 -19.18
CA ARG A 200 24.75 -27.91 -19.47
C ARG A 200 26.01 -27.36 -20.17
N ALA A 201 27.15 -28.05 -20.09
CA ALA A 201 28.40 -27.60 -20.71
C ALA A 201 28.40 -27.76 -22.25
N ASN A 202 27.55 -28.66 -22.77
CA ASN A 202 27.36 -28.79 -24.22
C ASN A 202 26.43 -27.69 -24.70
N ARG A 203 26.95 -26.73 -25.49
CA ARG A 203 26.20 -25.64 -26.16
C ARG A 203 25.26 -26.17 -27.28
N GLY A 204 24.56 -27.27 -27.04
CA GLY A 204 23.59 -27.88 -27.94
C GLY A 204 22.19 -27.91 -27.31
N ILE A 205 21.29 -28.69 -27.91
CA ILE A 205 19.93 -28.93 -27.40
C ILE A 205 20.03 -29.65 -26.05
N ILE A 206 19.71 -28.94 -24.96
CA ILE A 206 19.68 -29.49 -23.61
C ILE A 206 18.48 -30.44 -23.53
N LYS A 207 18.73 -31.74 -23.43
CA LYS A 207 17.67 -32.71 -23.14
C LYS A 207 17.15 -32.48 -21.72
N PRO A 208 15.83 -32.62 -21.46
CA PRO A 208 15.29 -32.55 -20.11
C PRO A 208 16.06 -33.48 -19.17
N ILE A 209 16.59 -32.92 -18.09
CA ILE A 209 17.31 -33.66 -17.05
C ILE A 209 16.29 -34.05 -15.99
N ASP A 210 16.25 -35.33 -15.62
CA ASP A 210 15.44 -35.77 -14.49
C ASP A 210 15.97 -35.14 -13.19
N PRO A 211 15.19 -34.31 -12.48
CA PRO A 211 15.65 -33.67 -11.25
C PRO A 211 16.07 -34.66 -10.17
N TYR A 212 15.49 -35.87 -10.12
CA TYR A 212 15.86 -36.90 -9.16
C TYR A 212 17.24 -37.53 -9.43
N SER A 213 17.76 -37.37 -10.64
CA SER A 213 19.11 -37.83 -10.98
C SER A 213 20.21 -36.98 -10.35
N ILE A 214 19.89 -35.77 -9.87
CA ILE A 214 20.85 -34.85 -9.25
C ILE A 214 20.83 -35.06 -7.72
N PRO A 215 21.92 -35.57 -7.11
CA PRO A 215 21.96 -35.89 -5.67
C PRO A 215 21.54 -34.73 -4.78
N SER A 216 22.03 -33.52 -5.09
CA SER A 216 21.71 -32.30 -4.35
C SER A 216 20.22 -31.95 -4.35
N ILE A 217 19.53 -32.16 -5.48
CA ILE A 217 18.09 -31.88 -5.60
C ILE A 217 17.32 -32.88 -4.75
N ARG A 218 17.67 -34.17 -4.85
CA ARG A 218 17.07 -35.23 -4.02
C ARG A 218 17.27 -34.97 -2.53
N GLU A 219 18.47 -34.57 -2.12
CA GLU A 219 18.82 -34.29 -0.72
C GLU A 219 18.17 -33.02 -0.16
N SER A 220 17.83 -32.06 -1.02
CA SER A 220 17.10 -30.85 -0.62
C SER A 220 15.63 -31.09 -0.26
N GLY A 221 15.11 -32.30 -0.52
CA GLY A 221 13.69 -32.62 -0.35
C GLY A 221 12.80 -31.99 -1.42
N TRP A 222 13.40 -31.59 -2.55
CA TRP A 222 12.65 -31.06 -3.69
C TRP A 222 11.63 -32.08 -4.22
N SER A 223 10.46 -31.59 -4.60
CA SER A 223 9.45 -32.39 -5.28
C SER A 223 8.85 -31.64 -6.48
N PRO A 224 8.37 -32.36 -7.51
CA PRO A 224 7.66 -31.76 -8.63
C PRO A 224 6.45 -30.93 -8.20
N ALA A 225 5.78 -31.31 -7.12
CA ALA A 225 4.65 -30.55 -6.57
C ALA A 225 5.08 -29.20 -5.96
N MET A 226 6.20 -29.17 -5.22
CA MET A 226 6.78 -27.91 -4.70
C MET A 226 7.21 -26.97 -5.82
N ASP A 227 7.78 -27.52 -6.90
CA ASP A 227 8.19 -26.77 -8.08
C ASP A 227 7.00 -26.21 -8.87
N ALA A 228 5.94 -27.01 -9.06
CA ALA A 228 4.69 -26.54 -9.66
C ALA A 228 4.06 -25.41 -8.84
N PHE A 229 3.96 -25.56 -7.52
CA PHE A 229 3.45 -24.54 -6.61
C PHE A 229 4.31 -23.25 -6.61
N ALA A 230 5.64 -23.40 -6.68
CA ALA A 230 6.56 -22.27 -6.77
C ALA A 230 6.47 -21.54 -8.11
N ARG A 231 6.06 -22.22 -9.20
CA ARG A 231 5.79 -21.59 -10.50
C ARG A 231 4.42 -20.93 -10.55
N GLU A 232 3.43 -21.50 -9.87
CA GLU A 232 2.08 -20.95 -9.78
C GLU A 232 2.03 -19.67 -8.93
N ASN A 233 2.75 -19.66 -7.79
CA ASN A 233 2.86 -18.50 -6.89
C ASN A 233 4.13 -17.68 -7.10
N GLY A 234 4.97 -18.08 -8.05
CA GLY A 234 6.19 -17.39 -8.38
C GLY A 234 5.84 -16.06 -8.98
N SER A 235 5.81 -15.02 -8.13
CA SER A 235 6.01 -13.63 -8.52
C SER A 235 6.92 -13.65 -9.73
N ASN A 236 6.35 -13.30 -10.89
CA ASN A 236 7.04 -13.30 -12.16
C ASN A 236 8.46 -12.81 -11.90
N ARG A 237 9.51 -13.51 -12.37
CA ARG A 237 10.92 -13.19 -11.99
C ARG A 237 11.29 -11.74 -12.30
N HIS A 238 10.48 -11.09 -13.13
CA HIS A 238 10.56 -9.70 -13.53
C HIS A 238 9.51 -8.79 -12.87
N SER A 239 8.66 -9.26 -11.96
CA SER A 239 7.52 -8.51 -11.39
C SER A 239 7.97 -7.19 -10.77
N ASP A 240 9.08 -7.18 -10.03
CA ASP A 240 9.63 -5.95 -9.46
C ASP A 240 10.17 -5.02 -10.55
N SER A 241 10.94 -5.53 -11.51
CA SER A 241 11.43 -4.73 -12.65
C SER A 241 10.31 -4.19 -13.53
N LEU A 242 9.22 -4.95 -13.71
CA LEU A 242 8.02 -4.54 -14.44
C LEU A 242 7.22 -3.49 -13.66
N ARG A 243 7.16 -3.60 -12.33
CA ARG A 243 6.56 -2.56 -11.46
C ARG A 243 7.37 -1.26 -11.52
N ASP A 244 8.69 -1.36 -11.52
CA ASP A 244 9.58 -0.22 -11.69
C ASP A 244 9.41 0.40 -13.08
N PHE A 245 9.29 -0.43 -14.12
CA PHE A 245 9.04 0.03 -15.49
C PHE A 245 7.69 0.74 -15.61
N LEU A 246 6.61 0.15 -15.08
CA LEU A 246 5.29 0.76 -15.06
C LEU A 246 5.30 2.08 -14.28
N SER A 247 6.00 2.11 -13.13
CA SER A 247 6.18 3.31 -12.32
C SER A 247 6.95 4.40 -13.07
N HIS A 248 7.95 4.03 -13.87
CA HIS A 248 8.69 4.95 -14.72
C HIS A 248 7.79 5.57 -15.80
N LEU A 249 6.98 4.76 -16.48
CA LEU A 249 6.06 5.22 -17.52
C LEU A 249 4.96 6.13 -16.95
N THR A 250 4.32 5.72 -15.85
CA THR A 250 3.21 6.46 -15.23
C THR A 250 3.63 7.80 -14.62
N ARG A 251 4.85 7.90 -14.09
CA ARG A 251 5.39 9.17 -13.53
C ARG A 251 5.79 10.19 -14.59
N SER A 252 5.86 9.78 -15.86
CA SER A 252 6.17 10.71 -16.94
C SER A 252 5.03 11.71 -17.11
N LYS A 253 5.35 13.01 -17.08
CA LYS A 253 4.37 14.09 -17.37
C LYS A 253 3.73 13.96 -18.75
N GLN A 254 4.31 13.15 -19.63
CA GLN A 254 3.84 12.90 -20.98
C GLN A 254 2.80 11.79 -21.06
N ALA A 255 2.64 10.98 -20.01
CA ALA A 255 1.79 9.79 -20.03
C ALA A 255 0.31 10.08 -19.76
N TRP A 256 -0.08 11.32 -19.45
CA TRP A 256 -1.46 11.69 -19.06
C TRP A 256 -2.58 11.13 -19.97
N PRO A 257 -2.45 11.00 -21.31
CA PRO A 257 -3.51 10.45 -22.13
C PRO A 257 -3.65 8.92 -22.04
N PHE A 258 -2.70 8.25 -21.40
CA PHE A 258 -2.57 6.79 -21.36
C PHE A 258 -2.65 6.24 -19.94
N LEU A 259 -2.89 7.11 -18.94
CA LEU A 259 -2.94 6.69 -17.53
C LEU A 259 -4.19 5.85 -17.23
N GLU A 260 -5.30 6.15 -17.88
CA GLU A 260 -6.60 5.53 -17.67
C GLU A 260 -7.20 5.09 -19.01
N PRO A 261 -8.15 4.13 -19.01
CA PRO A 261 -8.90 3.75 -20.20
C PRO A 261 -9.60 4.97 -20.85
N VAL A 262 -9.72 4.96 -22.18
CA VAL A 262 -10.45 6.01 -22.89
C VAL A 262 -11.93 5.91 -22.56
N ASP A 263 -12.52 6.98 -22.03
CA ASP A 263 -13.95 7.02 -21.75
C ASP A 263 -14.77 6.96 -23.05
N GLY A 264 -15.55 5.88 -23.21
CA GLY A 264 -16.38 5.63 -24.40
C GLY A 264 -17.59 6.55 -24.51
N ASP A 265 -18.07 7.13 -23.41
CA ASP A 265 -19.16 8.10 -23.44
C ASP A 265 -18.66 9.46 -23.94
N MET A 266 -17.40 9.79 -23.59
CA MET A 266 -16.73 11.01 -24.05
C MET A 266 -16.15 10.88 -25.46
N VAL A 267 -15.81 9.65 -25.88
CA VAL A 267 -15.24 9.33 -27.20
C VAL A 267 -16.02 8.19 -27.88
N PRO A 268 -17.23 8.44 -28.41
CA PRO A 268 -18.19 7.40 -28.81
C PRO A 268 -17.79 6.49 -29.97
N ASP A 269 -16.82 6.89 -30.79
CA ASP A 269 -16.32 6.11 -31.93
C ASP A 269 -14.99 5.39 -31.62
N TYR A 270 -14.41 5.59 -30.44
CA TYR A 270 -13.13 5.00 -30.07
C TYR A 270 -13.17 3.47 -30.12
N TYR A 271 -14.10 2.86 -29.40
CA TYR A 271 -14.24 1.40 -29.32
C TYR A 271 -14.83 0.76 -30.59
N LYS A 272 -15.30 1.57 -31.54
CA LYS A 272 -15.65 1.09 -32.89
C LYS A 272 -14.42 1.00 -33.79
N THR A 273 -13.41 1.82 -33.52
CA THR A 273 -12.18 1.93 -34.30
C THR A 273 -11.05 1.07 -33.72
N ILE A 274 -10.90 1.08 -32.40
CA ILE A 274 -9.87 0.36 -31.66
C ILE A 274 -10.46 -0.92 -31.07
N THR A 275 -10.03 -2.06 -31.58
CA THR A 275 -10.55 -3.39 -31.21
C THR A 275 -9.88 -3.99 -29.98
N GLN A 276 -8.66 -3.57 -29.66
CA GLN A 276 -7.88 -4.05 -28.52
C GLN A 276 -7.41 -2.84 -27.69
N PRO A 277 -8.28 -2.23 -26.86
CA PRO A 277 -7.92 -1.10 -26.03
C PRO A 277 -6.88 -1.51 -24.98
N MET A 278 -5.99 -0.58 -24.62
CA MET A 278 -4.98 -0.76 -23.59
C MET A 278 -4.57 0.60 -23.02
N ASP A 279 -4.19 0.62 -21.74
CA ASP A 279 -3.77 1.80 -20.99
C ASP A 279 -2.91 1.36 -19.78
N LEU A 280 -2.22 2.30 -19.14
CA LEU A 280 -1.27 2.01 -18.06
C LEU A 280 -1.95 1.55 -16.76
N GLN A 281 -3.21 1.91 -16.51
CA GLN A 281 -3.96 1.40 -15.35
C GLN A 281 -4.33 -0.07 -15.57
N THR A 282 -4.83 -0.42 -16.75
CA THR A 282 -5.12 -1.81 -17.14
C THR A 282 -3.85 -2.67 -17.11
N MET A 283 -2.72 -2.15 -17.59
CA MET A 283 -1.43 -2.83 -17.45
C MET A 283 -1.03 -3.03 -15.98
N GLY A 284 -1.33 -2.08 -15.09
CA GLY A 284 -1.12 -2.24 -13.66
C GLY A 284 -1.94 -3.38 -13.05
N GLN A 285 -3.22 -3.48 -13.43
CA GLN A 285 -4.10 -4.57 -12.99
C GLN A 285 -3.58 -5.93 -13.49
N LYS A 286 -3.25 -6.03 -14.79
CA LYS A 286 -2.65 -7.25 -15.38
C LYS A 286 -1.37 -7.67 -14.66
N LEU A 287 -0.52 -6.71 -14.28
CA LEU A 287 0.70 -6.99 -13.55
C LEU A 287 0.45 -7.51 -12.13
N ASP A 288 -0.53 -6.93 -11.42
CA ASP A 288 -0.90 -7.38 -10.07
C ASP A 288 -1.61 -8.74 -10.07
N GLU A 289 -2.32 -9.08 -11.16
CA GLU A 289 -2.93 -10.39 -11.41
C GLU A 289 -1.94 -11.43 -11.97
N GLY A 290 -0.69 -11.03 -12.26
CA GLY A 290 0.33 -11.95 -12.76
C GLY A 290 0.18 -12.32 -14.24
N LEU A 291 -0.59 -11.57 -15.03
CA LEU A 291 -0.90 -11.85 -16.44
C LEU A 291 0.23 -11.51 -17.43
N TYR A 292 1.42 -11.15 -16.93
CA TYR A 292 2.62 -10.99 -17.74
C TYR A 292 3.59 -12.10 -17.40
N ASP A 293 3.74 -13.10 -18.26
CA ASP A 293 4.71 -14.18 -18.05
C ASP A 293 6.14 -13.76 -18.42
N THR A 294 6.28 -12.74 -19.28
CA THR A 294 7.57 -12.28 -19.81
C THR A 294 7.63 -10.76 -19.95
N PRO A 295 8.81 -10.12 -19.86
CA PRO A 295 8.98 -8.70 -20.15
C PRO A 295 8.51 -8.32 -21.56
N LYS A 296 8.65 -9.23 -22.52
CA LYS A 296 8.15 -9.06 -23.89
C LYS A 296 6.63 -8.82 -23.92
N SER A 297 5.85 -9.62 -23.19
CA SER A 297 4.39 -9.44 -23.12
C SER A 297 3.97 -8.08 -22.55
N PHE A 298 4.74 -7.55 -21.59
CA PHE A 298 4.54 -6.21 -21.04
C PHE A 298 4.87 -5.12 -22.08
N VAL A 299 6.02 -5.24 -22.76
CA VAL A 299 6.44 -4.29 -23.81
C VAL A 299 5.45 -4.25 -24.97
N GLU A 300 4.86 -5.39 -25.35
CA GLU A 300 3.85 -5.44 -26.41
C GLU A 300 2.57 -4.66 -26.06
N ASP A 301 2.17 -4.63 -24.79
CA ASP A 301 1.05 -3.80 -24.34
C ASP A 301 1.41 -2.30 -24.36
N VAL A 302 2.64 -1.92 -23.99
CA VAL A 302 3.11 -0.52 -24.16
C VAL A 302 3.09 -0.13 -25.63
N LYS A 303 3.58 -1.00 -26.53
CA LYS A 303 3.50 -0.81 -27.99
C LYS A 303 2.06 -0.75 -28.48
N LEU A 304 1.14 -1.51 -27.88
CA LEU A 304 -0.29 -1.49 -28.21
C LEU A 304 -0.91 -0.12 -27.89
N ILE A 305 -0.62 0.47 -26.71
CA ILE A 305 -1.04 1.84 -26.36
C ILE A 305 -0.59 2.83 -27.44
N ILE A 306 0.69 2.76 -27.83
CA ILE A 306 1.28 3.67 -28.83
C ILE A 306 0.64 3.47 -30.20
N ARG A 307 0.43 2.22 -30.64
CA ARG A 307 -0.22 1.88 -31.91
C ARG A 307 -1.67 2.36 -31.94
N ASN A 308 -2.45 2.06 -30.92
CA ASN A 308 -3.85 2.50 -30.82
C ASN A 308 -3.96 4.02 -30.89
N CYS A 309 -3.06 4.74 -30.19
CA CYS A 309 -3.01 6.19 -30.25
C CYS A 309 -2.77 6.69 -31.70
N ARG A 310 -1.81 6.10 -32.42
CA ARG A 310 -1.48 6.47 -33.81
C ARG A 310 -2.56 6.08 -34.83
N VAL A 311 -3.30 5.00 -34.58
CA VAL A 311 -4.42 4.54 -35.43
C VAL A 311 -5.61 5.48 -35.28
N TYR A 312 -5.97 5.82 -34.04
CA TYR A 312 -7.15 6.64 -33.78
C TYR A 312 -6.90 8.14 -34.05
N ASN A 313 -5.71 8.65 -33.72
CA ASN A 313 -5.42 10.08 -33.82
C ASN A 313 -4.65 10.44 -35.09
N LYS A 314 -5.00 11.58 -35.70
CA LYS A 314 -4.26 12.11 -36.85
C LYS A 314 -2.78 12.36 -36.52
N PRO A 315 -1.86 12.17 -37.48
CA PRO A 315 -0.46 12.54 -37.31
C PRO A 315 -0.30 14.01 -36.88
N GLY A 316 0.64 14.29 -35.98
CA GLY A 316 0.94 15.65 -35.50
C GLY A 316 0.07 16.17 -34.35
N THR A 317 -1.01 15.46 -33.98
CA THR A 317 -1.82 15.77 -32.79
C THR A 317 -0.99 15.73 -31.50
N ILE A 318 -1.50 16.38 -30.45
CA ILE A 318 -0.86 16.32 -29.13
C ILE A 318 -0.74 14.87 -28.63
N TYR A 319 -1.76 14.03 -28.87
CA TYR A 319 -1.77 12.62 -28.49
C TYR A 319 -0.66 11.83 -29.18
N CYS A 320 -0.50 11.96 -30.49
CA CYS A 320 0.61 11.33 -31.23
C CYS A 320 1.99 11.82 -30.74
N LYS A 321 2.13 13.11 -30.39
CA LYS A 321 3.36 13.64 -29.78
C LYS A 321 3.63 12.99 -28.42
N ARG A 322 2.60 12.74 -27.60
CA ARG A 322 2.73 12.04 -26.31
C ARG A 322 3.04 10.56 -26.49
N ALA A 323 2.45 9.89 -27.48
CA ALA A 323 2.77 8.49 -27.80
C ALA A 323 4.26 8.34 -28.19
N ASN A 324 4.79 9.25 -29.01
CA ASN A 324 6.21 9.27 -29.36
C ASN A 324 7.11 9.53 -28.15
N ALA A 325 6.66 10.33 -27.18
CA ALA A 325 7.41 10.55 -25.93
C ALA A 325 7.39 9.31 -25.03
N LEU A 326 6.25 8.62 -24.96
CA LEU A 326 6.12 7.35 -24.22
C LEU A 326 7.03 6.27 -24.83
N GLU A 327 7.05 6.15 -26.16
CA GLU A 327 7.94 5.24 -26.89
C GLU A 327 9.42 5.52 -26.59
N LYS A 328 9.83 6.80 -26.58
CA LYS A 328 11.20 7.18 -26.18
C LYS A 328 11.52 6.80 -24.72
N SER A 329 10.56 6.99 -23.80
CA SER A 329 10.72 6.60 -22.39
C SER A 329 10.88 5.08 -22.25
N MET A 330 10.06 4.32 -22.98
CA MET A 330 10.13 2.86 -23.05
C MET A 330 11.51 2.40 -23.55
N VAL A 331 11.98 2.95 -24.68
CA VAL A 331 13.29 2.61 -25.24
C VAL A 331 14.43 2.97 -24.30
N ALA A 332 14.37 4.13 -23.63
CA ALA A 332 15.38 4.55 -22.68
C ALA A 332 15.47 3.58 -21.48
N PHE A 333 14.33 3.20 -20.90
CA PHE A 333 14.28 2.25 -19.80
C PHE A 333 14.84 0.88 -20.19
N ILE A 334 14.49 0.38 -21.38
CA ILE A 334 14.98 -0.92 -21.86
C ILE A 334 16.50 -0.88 -22.10
N LYS A 335 17.03 0.22 -22.63
CA LYS A 335 18.49 0.36 -22.84
C LYS A 335 19.30 0.38 -21.55
N ASP A 336 18.73 0.88 -20.46
CA ASP A 336 19.38 0.88 -19.14
C ASP A 336 19.41 -0.53 -18.51
N MET A 337 18.70 -1.51 -19.08
CA MET A 337 18.67 -2.90 -18.63
C MET A 337 19.32 -3.84 -19.65
N PRO A 338 20.58 -4.27 -19.45
CA PRO A 338 21.29 -5.14 -20.40
C PRO A 338 20.58 -6.46 -20.70
N GLU A 339 19.79 -6.98 -19.74
CA GLU A 339 19.03 -8.23 -19.90
C GLU A 339 17.85 -8.10 -20.87
N TRP A 340 17.43 -6.88 -21.21
CA TRP A 340 16.24 -6.58 -22.00
C TRP A 340 16.57 -5.97 -23.37
N SER A 341 17.85 -5.95 -23.77
CA SER A 341 18.30 -5.39 -25.05
C SER A 341 17.50 -5.91 -26.24
N ASP A 342 17.19 -7.21 -26.21
CA ASP A 342 16.55 -7.96 -27.29
C ASP A 342 15.05 -7.64 -27.41
N LEU A 343 14.47 -6.88 -26.47
CA LEU A 343 13.07 -6.43 -26.52
C LEU A 343 12.85 -5.23 -27.47
N LEU A 344 13.94 -4.61 -27.93
CA LEU A 344 13.92 -3.49 -28.88
C LEU A 344 13.95 -3.94 -30.34
N GLU A 345 14.28 -5.22 -30.59
CA GLU A 345 14.14 -5.89 -31.89
C GLU A 345 12.67 -6.26 -32.15
#